data_AF-A0A2S9F238-F1
#
_entry.id   AF-A0A2S9F238-F1
#
_cell.length_a   1.000
_cell.length_b   1.000
_cell.length_c   1.000
_cell.angle_alpha   90.00
_cell.angle_beta   90.00
_cell.angle_gamma   90.00
#
_symmetry.space_group_name_H-M   'P 1'
#
loop_
_entity.id
_entity.type
_entity.pdbx_description
1 polymer ?
#
loop_
_entity_poly.entity_id
_entity_poly.type
_entity_poly.pdbx_seq_one_letter_code
_entity_poly.pdbx_strand_id
1 'polypeptide(L)' 'RAGVVSGRGRPRRWVSGRAAQLGTTGAIVVRDGEQLPRPVRRSTFYRHTEGWLRVGRR' A
#
# COMPACT_ATOMS: atom_id res chain seq x y z
N ARG A 1 4.35 4.55 -11.79
CA ARG A 1 3.32 3.56 -12.17
C ARG A 1 3.35 2.45 -11.13
N ALA A 2 2.22 1.93 -10.66
CA ALA A 2 2.15 0.89 -9.61
C ALA A 2 1.63 -0.44 -10.14
N GLY A 3 2.23 -1.57 -9.75
CA GLY A 3 1.71 -2.90 -10.09
C GLY A 3 0.73 -3.37 -9.02
N VAL A 4 -0.51 -3.64 -9.41
CA VAL A 4 -1.53 -4.17 -8.47
C VAL A 4 -1.56 -5.69 -8.56
N VAL A 5 -1.42 -6.35 -7.42
CA VAL A 5 -1.50 -7.80 -7.30
C VAL A 5 -2.95 -8.24 -7.51
N SER A 6 -3.16 -9.20 -8.40
CA SER A 6 -4.48 -9.79 -8.64
C SER A 6 -4.86 -10.81 -7.59
N GLY A 7 -6.12 -11.25 -7.58
CA GLY A 7 -6.59 -12.33 -6.70
C GLY A 7 -5.78 -13.64 -6.79
N ARG A 8 -4.96 -13.83 -7.86
CA ARG A 8 -4.02 -14.95 -8.01
C ARG A 8 -2.56 -14.60 -7.69
N GLY A 9 -2.31 -13.52 -6.95
CA GLY A 9 -0.95 -13.14 -6.53
C GLY A 9 -0.05 -12.56 -7.63
N ARG A 10 -0.54 -12.41 -8.87
CA ARG A 10 0.27 -11.88 -9.98
C ARG A 10 -0.03 -10.40 -10.27
N PRO A 11 0.98 -9.54 -10.51
CA PRO A 11 0.76 -8.16 -10.92
C PRO A 11 0.06 -8.15 -12.28
N ARG A 12 -1.16 -7.61 -12.37
CA ARG A 12 -1.96 -7.68 -13.61
C ARG A 12 -1.74 -6.49 -14.55
N ARG A 13 -1.49 -5.30 -14.01
CA ARG A 13 -1.35 -4.07 -14.80
C ARG A 13 -0.74 -2.95 -13.97
N TRP A 14 -0.05 -2.04 -14.65
CA TRP A 14 0.34 -0.75 -14.11
C TRP A 14 -0.89 0.17 -13.98
N VAL A 15 -1.13 0.72 -12.79
CA VAL A 15 -2.19 1.72 -12.55
C VAL A 15 -1.62 3.10 -12.28
N SER A 16 -2.42 4.12 -12.58
CA SER A 16 -2.19 5.52 -12.21
C SER A 16 -2.56 5.73 -10.74
N GLY A 17 -1.75 6.51 -10.01
CA GLY A 17 -1.96 6.73 -8.58
C GLY A 17 -1.01 7.79 -8.02
N ARG A 18 -1.29 8.30 -6.83
CA ARG A 18 -0.37 9.20 -6.12
C ARG A 18 0.65 8.37 -5.36
N ALA A 19 1.92 8.72 -5.47
CA ALA A 19 3.00 8.07 -4.74
C ALA A 19 3.32 8.85 -3.46
N ALA A 20 3.58 8.14 -2.37
CA ALA A 20 4.19 8.66 -1.15
C ALA A 20 5.43 7.83 -0.83
N GLN A 21 6.55 8.49 -0.56
CA GLN A 21 7.80 7.83 -0.22
C GLN A 21 8.05 7.93 1.28
N LEU A 22 8.54 6.86 1.84
CA LEU A 22 9.03 6.84 3.21
C LEU A 22 10.38 7.58 3.30
N GLY A 23 10.49 8.50 4.26
CA GLY A 23 11.71 9.30 4.49
C GLY A 23 12.91 8.55 5.07
N THR A 24 12.79 7.24 5.31
CA THR A 24 13.84 6.40 5.89
C THR A 24 14.23 5.26 4.94
N THR A 25 15.44 4.74 5.12
CA THR A 25 15.98 3.59 4.39
C THR A 25 15.30 2.27 4.79
N GLY A 26 14.72 2.19 6.00
CA GLY A 26 13.96 1.04 6.46
C GLY A 26 12.94 1.40 7.55
N ALA A 27 11.92 0.58 7.70
CA ALA A 27 10.89 0.75 8.73
C ALA A 27 10.39 -0.59 9.29
N ILE A 28 9.91 -0.55 10.53
CA ILE A 28 9.04 -1.59 11.07
C ILE A 28 7.61 -1.25 10.68
N VAL A 29 6.89 -2.21 10.10
CA VAL A 29 5.46 -2.04 9.78
C VAL A 29 4.66 -2.61 10.94
N VAL A 30 3.74 -1.81 11.46
CA VAL A 30 2.68 -2.26 12.37
C VAL A 30 1.39 -2.38 11.56
N ARG A 31 0.79 -3.57 11.54
CA ARG A 31 -0.51 -3.83 10.91
C ARG A 31 -1.46 -4.31 12.00
N ASP A 32 -2.58 -3.60 12.16
CA ASP A 32 -3.62 -3.96 13.13
C ASP A 32 -3.07 -4.13 14.57
N GLY A 33 -2.04 -3.35 14.91
CA GLY A 33 -1.34 -3.41 16.20
C GLY A 33 -0.17 -4.40 16.26
N GLU A 34 -0.02 -5.30 15.30
CA GLU A 34 1.06 -6.30 15.25
C GLU A 34 2.25 -5.84 14.41
N GLN A 35 3.45 -5.94 14.97
CA GLN A 35 4.69 -5.67 14.25
C GLN A 35 5.04 -6.83 13.31
N LEU A 36 5.40 -6.51 12.07
CA LEU A 36 5.98 -7.51 11.18
C LEU A 36 7.33 -8.01 11.73
N PRO A 37 7.65 -9.32 11.54
CA PRO A 37 8.84 -9.94 12.13
C PRO A 37 10.16 -9.44 11.52
N ARG A 38 10.12 -8.67 10.43
CA ARG A 38 11.31 -8.14 9.76
C ARG A 38 11.10 -6.70 9.31
N PRO A 39 12.11 -5.83 9.46
CA PRO A 39 12.08 -4.50 8.87
C PRO A 39 11.89 -4.57 7.36
N VAL A 40 11.05 -3.68 6.83
CA VAL A 40 10.91 -3.48 5.40
C VAL A 40 11.95 -2.49 4.92
N ARG A 41 12.44 -2.69 3.68
CA ARG A 41 13.29 -1.71 3.01
C ARG A 41 12.47 -0.49 2.61
N ARG A 42 13.16 0.60 2.28
CA ARG A 42 12.58 1.82 1.71
C ARG A 42 11.63 1.46 0.58
N SER A 43 10.42 1.93 0.71
CA SER A 43 9.31 1.62 -0.17
C SER A 43 8.54 2.89 -0.50
N THR A 44 7.91 2.87 -1.67
CA THR A 44 6.99 3.90 -2.13
C THR A 44 5.60 3.30 -2.14
N PHE A 45 4.71 3.84 -1.31
CA PHE A 45 3.33 3.40 -1.25
C PHE A 45 2.50 4.25 -2.20
N TYR A 46 1.49 3.63 -2.81
CA TYR A 46 0.58 4.33 -3.71
C TYR A 46 -0.72 4.59 -2.98
N ARG A 47 -1.05 5.87 -2.79
CA ARG A 47 -2.36 6.27 -2.29
C ARG A 47 -3.39 6.05 -3.39
N HIS A 48 -4.52 5.46 -3.01
CA HIS A 48 -5.69 5.44 -3.87
C HIS A 48 -6.08 6.89 -4.23
N THR A 49 -6.37 7.14 -5.51
CA THR A 49 -6.71 8.48 -6.00
C THR A 49 -8.12 8.89 -5.66
N GLU A 50 -9.03 7.92 -5.53
CA GLU A 50 -10.41 8.15 -5.14
C GLU A 50 -10.56 8.02 -3.62
N GLY A 51 -11.43 8.84 -3.03
CA GLY A 51 -11.78 8.77 -1.62
C GLY A 51 -12.45 7.43 -1.26
N TRP A 52 -12.43 7.08 0.01
CA TRP A 52 -13.10 5.87 0.49
C TRP A 52 -14.60 5.97 0.27
N LEU A 53 -15.19 4.93 -0.34
CA LEU A 53 -16.64 4.77 -0.37
C LEU A 53 -17.11 4.53 1.07
N ARG A 54 -17.95 5.42 1.61
CA ARG A 54 -18.65 5.17 2.88
C ARG A 54 -19.63 4.01 2.66
N VAL A 55 -19.30 2.83 3.16
CA VAL A 55 -20.20 1.68 3.15
C VAL A 55 -20.92 1.63 4.50
N GLY A 56 -22.22 1.96 4.48
CA GLY A 56 -23.11 1.97 5.65
C GLY A 56 -24.36 2.80 5.39
N ARG A 57 -25.51 2.43 5.99
CA ARG A 57 -26.72 3.28 5.92
C ARG A 57 -26.49 4.61 6.64
N ARG A 58 -27.22 5.63 6.20
CA ARG A 58 -27.13 6.98 6.74
C ARG A 58 -27.44 6.96 8.24
#